data_AF-A0A7Z7NL70-F1
#
_entry.id   AF-A0A7Z7NL70-F1
#
_cell.length_a   1.000
_cell.length_b   1.000
_cell.length_c   1.000
_cell.angle_alpha   90.00
_cell.angle_beta   90.00
_cell.angle_gamma   90.00
#
_symmetry.space_group_name_H-M   'P 1'
#
loop_
_entity.id
_entity.type
_entity.pdbx_description
1 polymer ?
#
loop_
_entity_poly.entity_id
_entity_poly.type
_entity_poly.pdbx_seq_one_letter_code
_entity_poly.pdbx_strand_id
1 'polypeptide(L)'
;MARWFGHQCVARIMAAARAEALGARLGDNDWEHYYWNHLYSPAGAEFRLSLFPLPAHVDGRTTWSKAFRGQPELIPQKRYVTLCRQGERFRFIARTCERWRPKVVICLSHRHAEEYIEAFSLEGIAGEEHALRPADQARRLHLFSRGETTWIICPAIGGSAGMTSQVQLDAFGKFIGARLAASDFKHCLELDAQQPPARVDRQPERYAVPPAEVAGRDLGHRLRPGLAWSEPAVTGNLETYA
;
A
#
# COMPACT_ATOMS: atom_id res chain seq x y z
N MET A 1 -6.60 15.06 -5.39
CA MET A 1 -5.37 14.87 -4.59
C MET A 1 -5.39 13.67 -3.64
N ALA A 2 -6.54 13.17 -3.16
CA ALA A 2 -6.60 12.04 -2.20
C ALA A 2 -6.16 10.66 -2.75
N ARG A 3 -6.10 10.47 -4.08
CA ARG A 3 -5.90 9.16 -4.74
C ARG A 3 -4.52 8.52 -4.46
N TRP A 4 -3.55 9.29 -3.98
CA TRP A 4 -2.17 8.82 -3.78
C TRP A 4 -1.63 9.07 -2.36
N PHE A 5 -2.41 9.71 -1.49
CA PHE A 5 -1.96 10.12 -0.16
C PHE A 5 -1.47 8.93 0.67
N GLY A 6 -2.20 7.80 0.64
CA GLY A 6 -1.77 6.58 1.34
C GLY A 6 -0.41 6.07 0.87
N HIS A 7 -0.09 6.20 -0.42
CA HIS A 7 1.20 5.76 -0.97
C HIS A 7 2.32 6.74 -0.58
N GLN A 8 2.04 8.05 -0.55
CA GLN A 8 2.98 9.05 -0.04
C GLN A 8 3.33 8.81 1.42
N CYS A 9 2.33 8.49 2.26
CA CYS A 9 2.57 8.13 3.64
C CYS A 9 3.43 6.85 3.77
N VAL A 10 3.21 5.83 2.93
CA VAL A 10 4.05 4.62 2.91
C VAL A 10 5.48 4.96 2.49
N ALA A 11 5.67 5.77 1.44
CA ALA A 11 7.01 6.21 1.04
C ALA A 11 7.73 6.95 2.17
N ARG A 12 7.01 7.78 2.94
CA ARG A 12 7.58 8.47 4.10
C ARG A 12 7.98 7.52 5.22
N ILE A 13 7.13 6.55 5.55
CA ILE A 13 7.46 5.49 6.51
C ILE A 13 8.72 4.75 6.06
N MET A 14 8.80 4.38 4.78
CA MET A 14 9.94 3.61 4.26
C MET A 14 11.22 4.44 4.14
N ALA A 15 11.14 5.73 3.79
CA ALA A 15 12.29 6.63 3.82
C ALA A 15 12.85 6.78 5.25
N ALA A 16 11.98 6.92 6.25
CA ALA A 16 12.37 6.94 7.66
C ALA A 16 12.96 5.60 8.12
N ALA A 17 12.39 4.46 7.68
CA ALA A 17 12.92 3.14 7.99
C ALA A 17 14.32 2.92 7.38
N ARG A 18 14.53 3.36 6.13
CA ARG A 18 15.83 3.34 5.45
C ARG A 18 16.85 4.21 6.19
N ALA A 19 16.49 5.44 6.53
CA ALA A 19 17.38 6.35 7.26
C ALA A 19 17.82 5.73 8.60
N GLU A 20 16.89 5.16 9.36
CA GLU A 20 17.18 4.47 10.63
C GLU A 20 18.11 3.26 10.43
N ALA A 21 17.79 2.36 9.50
CA ALA A 21 18.57 1.14 9.27
C ALA A 21 19.98 1.42 8.73
N LEU A 22 20.18 2.54 8.03
CA LEU A 22 21.48 2.98 7.52
C LEU A 22 22.25 3.89 8.49
N GLY A 23 21.66 4.26 9.63
CA GLY A 23 22.24 5.28 10.53
C GLY A 23 22.39 6.66 9.88
N ALA A 24 21.55 6.96 8.88
CA ALA A 24 21.57 8.21 8.13
C ALA A 24 20.55 9.21 8.70
N ARG A 25 20.78 10.50 8.45
CA ARG A 25 19.82 11.54 8.77
C ARG A 25 18.69 11.53 7.75
N LEU A 26 17.44 11.49 8.21
CA LEU A 26 16.26 11.69 7.37
C LEU A 26 16.15 13.15 6.93
N GLY A 27 16.16 13.40 5.63
CA GLY A 27 15.88 14.69 5.00
C GLY A 27 14.39 14.92 4.77
N ASP A 28 13.98 16.19 4.68
CA ASP A 28 12.57 16.58 4.57
C ASP A 28 11.87 16.06 3.30
N ASN A 29 12.64 15.91 2.20
CA ASN A 29 12.15 15.48 0.88
C ASN A 29 12.55 14.03 0.52
N ASP A 30 13.22 13.30 1.42
CA ASP A 30 13.68 11.93 1.14
C ASP A 30 12.53 10.99 0.80
N TRP A 31 11.34 11.25 1.35
CA TRP A 31 10.14 10.47 1.06
C TRP A 31 9.67 10.65 -0.39
N GLU A 32 9.87 11.81 -1.02
CA GLU A 32 9.51 12.02 -2.44
C GLU A 32 10.43 11.22 -3.34
N HIS A 33 11.73 11.26 -3.06
CA HIS A 33 12.71 10.43 -3.77
C HIS A 33 12.36 8.95 -3.63
N TYR A 34 12.09 8.50 -2.40
CA TYR A 34 11.70 7.12 -2.15
C TYR A 34 10.41 6.74 -2.89
N TYR A 35 9.42 7.62 -2.90
CA TYR A 35 8.15 7.41 -3.60
C TYR A 35 8.34 7.18 -5.10
N TRP A 36 9.18 7.97 -5.76
CA TRP A 36 9.35 7.91 -7.21
C TRP A 36 10.32 6.83 -7.67
N ASN A 37 11.38 6.56 -6.91
CA ASN A 37 12.49 5.74 -7.36
C ASN A 37 12.54 4.34 -6.74
N HIS A 38 11.88 4.13 -5.59
CA HIS A 38 12.02 2.88 -4.83
C HIS A 38 10.69 2.18 -4.56
N LEU A 39 9.68 2.92 -4.11
CA LEU A 39 8.44 2.32 -3.62
C LEU A 39 7.74 1.52 -4.73
N TYR A 40 7.60 0.21 -4.52
CA TYR A 40 7.02 -0.74 -5.48
C TYR A 40 7.77 -0.82 -6.82
N SER A 41 9.06 -0.47 -6.84
CA SER A 41 9.92 -0.70 -8.00
C SER A 41 9.95 -2.20 -8.36
N PRO A 42 10.08 -2.58 -9.64
CA PRO A 42 10.23 -3.98 -10.04
C PRO A 42 11.42 -4.69 -9.39
N ALA A 43 12.47 -3.95 -9.04
CA ALA A 43 13.62 -4.45 -8.26
C ALA A 43 13.56 -4.04 -6.78
N GLY A 44 12.42 -3.54 -6.32
CA GLY A 44 12.15 -3.16 -4.93
C GLY A 44 11.91 -4.37 -4.03
N ALA A 45 11.93 -4.14 -2.72
CA ALA A 45 11.66 -5.16 -1.71
C ALA A 45 10.21 -5.13 -1.20
N GLU A 46 9.43 -4.12 -1.60
CA GLU A 46 8.10 -3.85 -1.09
C GLU A 46 7.01 -4.17 -2.12
N PHE A 47 5.90 -4.71 -1.63
CA PHE A 47 4.65 -4.80 -2.38
C PHE A 47 3.47 -4.68 -1.42
N ARG A 48 2.31 -4.31 -1.96
CA ARG A 48 1.07 -4.14 -1.19
C ARG A 48 -0.03 -5.02 -1.73
N LEU A 49 -0.66 -5.78 -0.83
CA LEU A 49 -1.84 -6.58 -1.11
C LEU A 49 -2.99 -6.18 -0.18
N SER A 50 -4.23 -6.40 -0.63
CA SER A 50 -5.44 -6.22 0.20
C SER A 50 -6.05 -7.56 0.58
N LEU A 51 -6.45 -7.76 1.83
CA LEU A 51 -7.26 -8.93 2.22
C LEU A 51 -8.57 -9.00 1.43
N PHE A 52 -9.14 -7.84 1.11
CA PHE A 52 -10.37 -7.68 0.33
C PHE A 52 -10.06 -6.85 -0.93
N PRO A 53 -9.88 -7.48 -2.11
CA PRO A 53 -9.50 -6.78 -3.33
C PRO A 53 -10.49 -5.70 -3.80
N LEU A 54 -11.78 -5.92 -3.60
CA LEU A 54 -12.83 -4.96 -3.94
C LEU A 54 -12.95 -3.89 -2.85
N PRO A 55 -13.10 -2.60 -3.23
CA PRO A 55 -13.27 -1.52 -2.27
C PRO A 55 -14.61 -1.63 -1.54
N ALA A 56 -14.63 -1.28 -0.25
CA ALA A 56 -15.86 -1.27 0.55
C ALA A 56 -16.92 -0.28 0.02
N HIS A 57 -16.47 0.80 -0.62
CA HIS A 57 -17.30 1.78 -1.31
C HIS A 57 -16.71 2.09 -2.69
N VAL A 58 -17.48 1.89 -3.75
CA VAL A 58 -17.00 2.11 -5.14
C VAL A 58 -16.79 3.61 -5.42
N ASP A 59 -17.71 4.45 -5.00
CA ASP A 59 -17.71 5.91 -5.23
C ASP A 59 -18.16 6.72 -4.00
N GLY A 60 -18.30 6.05 -2.85
CA GLY A 60 -18.80 6.65 -1.60
C GLY A 60 -20.30 7.00 -1.58
N ARG A 61 -21.04 6.74 -2.67
CA ARG A 61 -22.47 7.10 -2.81
C ARG A 61 -23.35 5.90 -3.15
N THR A 62 -22.80 4.97 -3.92
CA THR A 62 -23.47 3.76 -4.39
C THR A 62 -23.33 2.67 -3.33
N THR A 63 -24.48 2.12 -2.90
CA THR A 63 -24.51 0.99 -1.97
C THR A 63 -23.91 -0.26 -2.62
N TRP A 64 -23.31 -1.14 -1.80
CA TRP A 64 -22.69 -2.39 -2.27
C TRP A 64 -23.62 -3.20 -3.19
N SER A 65 -24.87 -3.43 -2.76
CA SER A 65 -25.86 -4.20 -3.53
C SER A 65 -26.23 -3.55 -4.87
N LYS A 66 -26.11 -2.22 -4.99
CA LYS A 66 -26.32 -1.51 -6.25
C LYS A 66 -25.09 -1.58 -7.14
N ALA A 67 -23.89 -1.44 -6.57
CA ALA A 67 -22.62 -1.48 -7.30
C ALA A 67 -22.35 -2.85 -7.94
N PHE A 68 -22.66 -3.93 -7.23
CA PHE A 68 -22.38 -5.31 -7.68
C PHE A 68 -23.64 -6.08 -8.10
N ARG A 69 -24.69 -5.35 -8.50
CA ARG A 69 -25.94 -5.96 -8.97
C ARG A 69 -25.64 -6.88 -10.17
N GLY A 70 -26.17 -8.09 -10.11
CA GLY A 70 -25.95 -9.11 -11.16
C GLY A 70 -24.72 -9.99 -10.93
N GLN A 71 -24.02 -9.85 -9.79
CA GLN A 71 -22.94 -10.75 -9.37
C GLN A 71 -23.38 -11.46 -8.08
N PRO A 72 -24.02 -12.64 -8.18
CA PRO A 72 -24.58 -13.36 -7.04
C PRO A 72 -23.56 -13.66 -5.94
N GLU A 73 -22.29 -13.89 -6.29
CA GLU A 73 -21.19 -14.19 -5.37
C GLU A 73 -20.85 -13.00 -4.49
N LEU A 74 -21.14 -11.78 -4.94
CA LEU A 74 -20.84 -10.54 -4.22
C LEU A 74 -22.01 -10.04 -3.38
N ILE A 75 -23.24 -10.54 -3.57
CA ILE A 75 -24.43 -10.06 -2.87
C ILE A 75 -25.00 -11.15 -1.96
N PRO A 76 -25.22 -10.90 -0.65
CA PRO A 76 -24.88 -9.68 0.08
C PRO A 76 -23.37 -9.54 0.32
N GLN A 77 -22.89 -8.36 0.74
CA GLN A 77 -21.46 -8.11 1.02
C GLN A 77 -20.82 -9.16 1.93
N LYS A 78 -21.57 -9.70 2.90
CA LYS A 78 -21.12 -10.80 3.76
C LYS A 78 -20.66 -12.03 2.97
N ARG A 79 -21.33 -12.35 1.85
CA ARG A 79 -20.96 -13.47 0.97
C ARG A 79 -19.59 -13.25 0.33
N TYR A 80 -19.32 -12.02 -0.14
CA TYR A 80 -18.00 -11.66 -0.65
C TYR A 80 -16.91 -11.77 0.43
N VAL A 81 -17.17 -11.28 1.65
CA VAL A 81 -16.24 -11.41 2.77
C VAL A 81 -15.94 -12.90 3.05
N THR A 82 -16.98 -13.73 3.12
CA THR A 82 -16.83 -15.19 3.28
C THR A 82 -16.03 -15.80 2.13
N LEU A 83 -16.27 -15.39 0.89
CA LEU A 83 -15.52 -15.86 -0.28
C LEU A 83 -14.03 -15.51 -0.17
N CYS A 84 -13.67 -14.32 0.32
CA CYS A 84 -12.27 -13.95 0.54
C CYS A 84 -11.61 -14.77 1.66
N ARG A 85 -12.33 -14.95 2.79
CA ARG A 85 -11.82 -15.70 3.95
C ARG A 85 -11.64 -17.19 3.66
N GLN A 86 -12.70 -17.82 3.13
CA GLN A 86 -12.80 -19.29 3.02
C GLN A 86 -12.45 -19.82 1.62
N GLY A 87 -12.43 -18.95 0.61
CA GLY A 87 -11.94 -19.31 -0.72
C GLY A 87 -10.41 -19.34 -0.74
N GLU A 88 -9.81 -18.66 -1.72
CA GLU A 88 -8.35 -18.68 -1.89
C GLU A 88 -7.67 -17.35 -1.56
N ARG A 89 -8.39 -16.26 -1.24
CA ARG A 89 -7.73 -14.95 -1.09
C ARG A 89 -6.81 -14.88 0.13
N PHE A 90 -7.30 -15.31 1.30
CA PHE A 90 -6.48 -15.32 2.52
C PHE A 90 -5.31 -16.31 2.38
N ARG A 91 -5.59 -17.52 1.87
CA ARG A 91 -4.57 -18.54 1.56
C ARG A 91 -3.51 -18.05 0.58
N PHE A 92 -3.90 -17.34 -0.47
CA PHE A 92 -2.98 -16.74 -1.44
C PHE A 92 -2.01 -15.77 -0.76
N ILE A 93 -2.52 -14.91 0.12
CA ILE A 93 -1.69 -13.95 0.85
C ILE A 93 -0.75 -14.68 1.83
N ALA A 94 -1.25 -15.67 2.57
CA ALA A 94 -0.43 -16.49 3.46
C ALA A 94 0.71 -17.20 2.71
N ARG A 95 0.39 -17.89 1.61
CA ARG A 95 1.38 -18.54 0.72
C ARG A 95 2.38 -17.55 0.13
N THR A 96 1.94 -16.33 -0.17
CA THR A 96 2.85 -15.27 -0.63
C THR A 96 3.85 -14.91 0.47
N CYS A 97 3.40 -14.74 1.72
CA CYS A 97 4.30 -14.51 2.84
C CYS A 97 5.24 -15.70 3.10
N GLU A 98 4.78 -16.94 2.98
CA GLU A 98 5.62 -18.14 3.11
C GLU A 98 6.69 -18.21 2.02
N ARG A 99 6.33 -17.90 0.77
CA ARG A 99 7.24 -17.93 -0.38
C ARG A 99 8.31 -16.85 -0.30
N TRP A 100 7.90 -15.61 0.01
CA TRP A 100 8.80 -14.45 -0.02
C TRP A 100 9.51 -14.21 1.31
N ARG A 101 9.02 -14.79 2.40
CA ARG A 101 9.57 -14.66 3.76
C ARG A 101 9.92 -13.20 4.11
N PRO A 102 8.97 -12.27 4.00
CA PRO A 102 9.24 -10.87 4.29
C PRO A 102 9.71 -10.73 5.74
N LYS A 103 10.67 -9.83 6.00
CA LYS A 103 11.09 -9.55 7.39
C LYS A 103 9.98 -8.88 8.20
N VAL A 104 9.18 -8.04 7.53
CA VAL A 104 8.09 -7.30 8.16
C VAL A 104 6.84 -7.39 7.28
N VAL A 105 5.69 -7.67 7.90
CA VAL A 105 4.36 -7.59 7.28
C VAL A 105 3.55 -6.52 8.00
N ILE A 106 3.21 -5.45 7.29
CA ILE A 106 2.45 -4.33 7.85
C ILE A 106 0.96 -4.49 7.52
N CYS A 107 0.15 -4.64 8.57
CA CYS A 107 -1.29 -4.82 8.49
C CYS A 107 -1.99 -3.50 8.83
N LEU A 108 -2.48 -2.81 7.80
CA LEU A 108 -3.07 -1.47 7.95
C LEU A 108 -4.51 -1.55 8.45
N SER A 109 -4.86 -0.69 9.41
CA SER A 109 -6.17 -0.62 10.08
C SER A 109 -6.42 -1.73 11.10
N HIS A 110 -6.15 -1.41 12.38
CA HIS A 110 -6.46 -2.25 13.54
C HIS A 110 -7.93 -2.69 13.62
N ARG A 111 -8.87 -2.01 12.94
CA ARG A 111 -10.29 -2.41 12.87
C ARG A 111 -10.49 -3.77 12.19
N HIS A 112 -9.50 -4.24 11.44
CA HIS A 112 -9.48 -5.54 10.78
C HIS A 112 -8.49 -6.50 11.44
N ALA A 113 -8.12 -6.29 12.71
CA ALA A 113 -7.14 -7.12 13.41
C ALA A 113 -7.49 -8.61 13.36
N GLU A 114 -8.75 -8.96 13.62
CA GLU A 114 -9.24 -10.35 13.54
C GLU A 114 -9.03 -10.96 12.15
N GLU A 115 -9.26 -10.19 11.08
CA GLU A 115 -9.05 -10.65 9.70
C GLU A 115 -7.58 -10.94 9.41
N TYR A 116 -6.67 -10.13 9.94
CA TYR A 116 -5.24 -10.34 9.78
C TYR A 116 -4.75 -11.52 10.60
N ILE A 117 -5.27 -11.69 11.82
CA ILE A 117 -4.96 -12.85 12.67
C ILE A 117 -5.39 -14.13 11.95
N GLU A 118 -6.62 -14.17 11.42
CA GLU A 118 -7.14 -15.30 10.64
C GLU A 118 -6.32 -15.53 9.35
N ALA A 119 -6.07 -14.48 8.56
CA ALA A 119 -5.38 -14.59 7.27
C ALA A 119 -3.96 -15.11 7.38
N PHE A 120 -3.26 -14.81 8.48
CA PHE A 120 -1.86 -15.20 8.70
C PHE A 120 -1.70 -16.35 9.70
N SER A 121 -2.81 -16.88 10.22
CA SER A 121 -2.84 -17.91 11.26
C SER A 121 -1.99 -17.52 12.46
N LEU A 122 -2.28 -16.34 13.04
CA LEU A 122 -1.56 -15.78 14.19
C LEU A 122 -2.22 -16.17 15.52
N GLU A 123 -3.31 -16.94 15.50
CA GLU A 123 -3.95 -17.46 16.70
C GLU A 123 -2.98 -18.30 17.52
N GLY A 124 -2.91 -18.05 18.82
CA GLY A 124 -2.00 -18.75 19.73
C GLY A 124 -0.55 -18.29 19.66
N ILE A 125 -0.19 -17.37 18.77
CA ILE A 125 1.12 -16.69 18.81
C ILE A 125 1.08 -15.60 19.87
N ALA A 126 2.10 -15.54 20.72
CA ALA A 126 2.23 -14.49 21.72
C ALA A 126 2.31 -13.12 21.03
N GLY A 127 1.34 -12.26 21.31
CA GLY A 127 1.30 -10.88 20.82
C GLY A 127 1.99 -9.93 21.80
N GLU A 128 2.75 -8.98 21.27
CA GLU A 128 3.32 -7.85 22.03
C GLU A 128 2.57 -6.56 21.64
N GLU A 129 2.25 -5.71 22.62
CA GLU A 129 1.74 -4.36 22.33
C GLU A 129 2.88 -3.35 22.42
N HIS A 130 3.07 -2.56 21.37
CA HIS A 130 4.02 -1.45 21.35
C HIS A 130 3.29 -0.13 21.15
N ALA A 131 3.60 0.88 21.98
CA ALA A 131 3.02 2.20 21.88
C ALA A 131 3.99 3.17 21.19
N LEU A 132 3.67 3.60 19.97
CA LEU A 132 4.33 4.75 19.34
C LEU A 132 3.85 6.02 20.05
N ARG A 133 4.79 6.75 20.69
CA ARG A 133 4.51 8.03 21.37
C ARG A 133 5.30 9.20 20.79
N PRO A 134 5.18 9.50 19.49
CA PRO A 134 5.93 10.59 18.88
C PRO A 134 5.22 11.95 19.02
N ALA A 135 3.98 11.96 19.49
CA ALA A 135 3.14 13.13 19.76
C ALA A 135 2.20 12.84 20.95
N ASP A 136 1.32 13.78 21.29
CA ASP A 136 0.47 13.72 22.49
C ASP A 136 -0.44 12.48 22.58
N GLN A 137 -0.74 11.84 21.44
CA GLN A 137 -1.54 10.62 21.40
C GLN A 137 -0.70 9.41 21.03
N ALA A 138 -0.63 8.45 21.96
CA ALA A 138 -0.04 7.15 21.71
C ALA A 138 -0.82 6.39 20.61
N ARG A 139 -0.10 5.76 19.69
CA ARG A 139 -0.64 4.83 18.69
C ARG A 139 -0.16 3.43 19.02
N ARG A 140 -1.09 2.53 19.29
CA ARG A 140 -0.80 1.14 19.65
C ARG A 140 -0.57 0.31 18.39
N LEU A 141 0.45 -0.52 18.45
CA LEU A 141 0.79 -1.54 17.47
C LEU A 141 0.64 -2.89 18.16
N HIS A 142 0.11 -3.88 17.45
CA HIS A 142 0.13 -5.27 17.90
C HIS A 142 1.13 -6.03 17.05
N LEU A 143 2.12 -6.65 17.70
CA LEU A 143 3.22 -7.35 17.07
C LEU A 143 3.07 -8.83 17.28
N PHE A 144 3.33 -9.59 16.23
CA PHE A 144 3.42 -11.05 16.27
C PHE A 144 4.69 -11.45 15.53
N SER A 145 5.45 -12.39 16.09
CA SER A 145 6.69 -12.86 15.48
C SER A 145 6.62 -14.36 15.24
N ARG A 146 6.97 -14.79 14.03
CA ARG A 146 7.09 -16.22 13.67
C ARG A 146 8.26 -16.40 12.72
N GLY A 147 9.27 -17.14 13.17
CA GLY A 147 10.54 -17.23 12.45
C GLY A 147 11.21 -15.86 12.34
N GLU A 148 11.60 -15.47 11.12
CA GLU A 148 12.25 -14.19 10.83
C GLU A 148 11.27 -13.08 10.44
N THR A 149 9.96 -13.39 10.39
CA THR A 149 8.92 -12.43 10.00
C THR A 149 8.25 -11.84 11.23
N THR A 150 8.13 -10.51 11.24
CA THR A 150 7.34 -9.75 12.22
C THR A 150 6.08 -9.18 11.55
N TRP A 151 4.90 -9.55 12.05
CA TRP A 151 3.63 -8.93 11.68
C TRP A 151 3.35 -7.76 12.60
N ILE A 152 3.00 -6.61 12.02
CA ILE A 152 2.67 -5.40 12.75
C ILE A 152 1.27 -4.97 12.34
N ILE A 153 0.29 -5.13 13.22
CA ILE A 153 -1.05 -4.57 13.06
C ILE A 153 -1.05 -3.15 13.62
N CYS A 154 -1.31 -2.18 12.75
CA CYS A 154 -1.24 -0.77 13.10
C CYS A 154 -2.54 -0.02 12.75
N PRO A 155 -2.75 1.21 13.27
CA PRO A 155 -3.84 2.06 12.82
C PRO A 155 -3.78 2.31 11.31
N ALA A 156 -4.91 2.68 10.72
CA ALA A 156 -4.94 3.05 9.31
C ALA A 156 -3.95 4.18 9.03
N ILE A 157 -3.37 4.19 7.82
CA ILE A 157 -2.61 5.33 7.31
C ILE A 157 -3.61 6.22 6.58
N GLY A 158 -3.79 7.47 7.04
CA GLY A 158 -4.87 8.33 6.53
C GLY A 158 -6.15 8.31 7.38
N GLY A 159 -7.01 9.30 7.16
CA GLY A 159 -8.28 9.46 7.86
C GLY A 159 -8.15 10.09 9.25
N SER A 160 -9.29 10.46 9.85
CA SER A 160 -9.35 11.19 11.12
C SER A 160 -8.83 10.39 12.33
N ALA A 161 -8.87 9.06 12.26
CA ALA A 161 -8.41 8.15 13.31
C ALA A 161 -7.08 7.44 12.98
N GLY A 162 -6.45 7.78 11.85
CA GLY A 162 -5.24 7.14 11.36
C GLY A 162 -3.95 7.80 11.82
N MET A 163 -2.82 7.23 11.38
CA MET A 163 -1.51 7.87 11.38
C MET A 163 -1.43 8.77 10.15
N THR A 164 -1.39 10.08 10.37
CA THR A 164 -1.42 11.08 9.29
C THR A 164 -0.39 12.19 9.46
N SER A 165 0.08 12.45 10.68
CA SER A 165 1.11 13.46 10.89
C SER A 165 2.48 12.93 10.50
N GLN A 166 3.32 13.82 9.97
CA GLN A 166 4.70 13.52 9.60
C GLN A 166 5.47 12.85 10.74
N VAL A 167 5.38 13.42 11.94
CA VAL A 167 6.02 12.92 13.15
C VAL A 167 5.59 11.47 13.50
N GLN A 168 4.30 11.13 13.30
CA GLN A 168 3.82 9.76 13.50
C GLN A 168 4.35 8.79 12.45
N LEU A 169 4.35 9.21 11.18
CA LEU A 169 4.86 8.40 10.08
C LEU A 169 6.36 8.15 10.20
N ASP A 170 7.13 9.17 10.56
CA ASP A 170 8.58 9.08 10.75
C ASP A 170 8.93 8.19 11.93
N ALA A 171 8.21 8.30 13.05
CA ALA A 171 8.40 7.42 14.21
C ALA A 171 8.03 5.97 13.92
N PHE A 172 6.97 5.73 13.14
CA PHE A 172 6.63 4.38 12.70
C PHE A 172 7.69 3.82 11.75
N GLY A 173 8.22 4.65 10.84
CA GLY A 173 9.34 4.30 9.98
C GLY A 173 10.58 3.91 10.78
N LYS A 174 11.01 4.72 11.76
CA LYS A 174 12.13 4.37 12.65
C LYS A 174 11.90 3.08 13.41
N PHE A 175 10.68 2.86 13.91
CA PHE A 175 10.32 1.61 14.58
C PHE A 175 10.49 0.37 13.67
N ILE A 176 10.14 0.49 12.39
CA ILE A 176 10.37 -0.54 11.39
C ILE A 176 11.86 -0.68 11.09
N GLY A 177 12.55 0.44 10.84
CA GLY A 177 13.97 0.49 10.50
C GLY A 177 14.88 -0.14 11.55
N ALA A 178 14.56 0.02 12.83
CA ALA A 178 15.28 -0.63 13.94
C ALA A 178 15.21 -2.18 13.92
N ARG A 179 14.33 -2.77 13.09
CA ARG A 179 14.20 -4.23 12.88
C ARG A 179 14.76 -4.69 11.53
N LEU A 180 15.26 -3.76 10.72
CA LEU A 180 15.84 -4.03 9.42
C LEU A 180 17.35 -3.85 9.49
N ALA A 181 18.07 -4.61 8.69
CA ALA A 181 19.50 -4.45 8.51
C ALA A 181 19.78 -3.45 7.38
N ALA A 182 20.93 -2.80 7.41
CA ALA A 182 21.39 -1.95 6.30
C ALA A 182 21.37 -2.68 4.94
N SER A 183 21.68 -3.99 4.94
CA SER A 183 21.65 -4.83 3.73
C SER A 183 20.28 -4.95 3.09
N ASP A 184 19.19 -4.73 3.83
CA ASP A 184 17.82 -4.82 3.32
C ASP A 184 17.50 -3.69 2.32
N PHE A 185 18.27 -2.61 2.38
CA PHE A 185 18.16 -1.45 1.49
C PHE A 185 19.22 -1.44 0.39
N LYS A 186 19.95 -2.55 0.18
CA LYS A 186 20.97 -2.65 -0.89
C LYS A 186 20.36 -2.39 -2.27
N HIS A 187 19.14 -2.89 -2.52
CA HIS A 187 18.42 -2.68 -3.76
C HIS A 187 18.18 -1.19 -4.08
N CYS A 188 17.99 -0.33 -3.07
CA CYS A 188 17.88 1.11 -3.28
C CYS A 188 19.18 1.69 -3.84
N LEU A 189 20.33 1.27 -3.29
CA LEU A 189 21.65 1.74 -3.76
C LEU A 189 21.93 1.29 -5.19
N GLU A 190 21.53 0.07 -5.54
CA GLU A 190 21.67 -0.46 -6.90
C GLU A 190 20.77 0.30 -7.89
N LEU A 191 19.54 0.63 -7.49
CA LEU A 191 18.63 1.45 -8.29
C LEU A 191 19.15 2.89 -8.47
N ASP A 192 19.67 3.51 -7.41
CA ASP A 192 20.25 4.85 -7.45
C ASP A 192 21.46 4.91 -8.41
N ALA A 193 22.30 3.87 -8.40
CA ALA A 193 23.48 3.78 -9.27
C ALA A 193 23.15 3.58 -10.75
N GLN A 194 22.00 2.97 -11.06
CA GLN A 194 21.52 2.79 -12.44
C GLN A 194 20.82 4.03 -12.99
N GLN A 195 20.54 5.03 -12.14
CA GLN A 195 19.91 6.25 -12.57
C GLN A 195 20.96 7.15 -13.25
N PRO A 196 20.81 7.49 -14.55
CA PRO A 196 21.71 8.47 -15.18
C PRO A 196 21.63 9.79 -14.41
N PRO A 197 22.73 10.57 -14.32
CA PRO A 197 22.73 11.84 -13.60
C PRO A 197 21.57 12.70 -14.11
N ALA A 198 20.69 13.09 -13.19
CA ALA A 198 19.43 13.74 -13.52
C ALA A 198 19.67 14.97 -14.41
N ARG A 199 19.00 15.02 -15.56
CA ARG A 199 18.70 16.30 -16.20
C ARG A 199 17.90 17.12 -15.19
N VAL A 200 18.52 18.14 -14.64
CA VAL A 200 17.84 19.28 -14.01
C VAL A 200 16.82 19.80 -15.02
N ASP A 201 15.62 20.13 -14.55
CA ASP A 201 14.43 20.56 -15.30
C ASP A 201 13.54 19.46 -15.90
N ARG A 202 12.76 18.82 -15.02
CA ARG A 202 11.33 18.68 -15.26
C ARG A 202 10.57 19.09 -14.01
N GLN A 203 10.24 20.37 -13.90
CA GLN A 203 8.95 20.71 -13.29
C GLN A 203 7.89 19.88 -14.01
N PRO A 204 7.01 19.16 -13.30
CA PRO A 204 5.91 18.48 -13.97
C PRO A 204 5.11 19.58 -14.68
N GLU A 205 5.04 19.49 -16.01
CA GLU A 205 4.11 20.32 -16.78
C GLU A 205 2.76 20.20 -16.10
N ARG A 206 2.30 21.31 -15.54
CA ARG A 206 0.91 21.47 -15.13
C ARG A 206 0.10 21.01 -16.33
N TYR A 207 -0.68 19.96 -16.15
CA TYR A 207 -1.63 19.46 -17.15
C TYR A 207 -2.28 20.65 -17.86
N ALA A 208 -1.83 20.93 -19.08
CA ALA A 208 -2.43 21.96 -19.92
C ALA A 208 -3.81 21.44 -20.30
N VAL A 209 -4.84 22.06 -19.73
CA VAL A 209 -6.22 21.90 -20.19
C VAL A 209 -6.23 22.45 -21.62
N PRO A 210 -6.60 21.65 -22.65
CA PRO A 210 -6.76 22.18 -24.00
C PRO A 210 -7.85 23.27 -23.97
N PRO A 211 -7.71 24.38 -24.73
CA PRO A 211 -8.74 25.40 -24.76
C PRO A 211 -10.06 24.79 -25.24
N ALA A 212 -11.11 24.98 -24.45
CA ALA A 212 -12.46 24.71 -24.87
C ALA A 212 -12.87 25.81 -25.87
N GLU A 213 -12.88 25.50 -27.16
CA GLU A 213 -13.79 26.05 -28.18
C GLU A 213 -13.35 25.60 -29.58
N VAL A 214 -14.09 24.65 -30.18
CA VAL A 214 -14.79 24.87 -31.46
C VAL A 214 -16.05 24.00 -31.42
N ALA A 215 -17.19 24.65 -31.27
CA ALA A 215 -18.49 24.05 -31.49
C ALA A 215 -18.75 23.91 -33.00
N GLY A 216 -19.37 22.79 -33.41
CA GLY A 216 -20.24 22.79 -34.59
C GLY A 216 -20.16 21.57 -35.50
N ARG A 217 -21.20 20.73 -35.39
CA ARG A 217 -21.73 19.78 -36.41
C ARG A 217 -20.83 18.55 -36.65
N ASP A 218 -21.31 17.31 -36.52
CA ASP A 218 -22.53 16.76 -37.09
C ASP A 218 -23.00 15.52 -36.30
N LEU A 219 -24.31 15.25 -36.33
CA LEU A 219 -25.01 14.18 -35.61
C LEU A 219 -24.96 12.87 -36.43
N GLY A 220 -24.35 11.82 -35.88
CA GLY A 220 -24.50 10.47 -36.44
C GLY A 220 -23.72 9.41 -35.67
N HIS A 221 -24.43 8.56 -34.92
CA HIS A 221 -23.95 7.36 -34.24
C HIS A 221 -22.90 7.50 -33.12
N ARG A 222 -23.35 7.91 -31.93
CA ARG A 222 -22.60 7.69 -30.68
C ARG A 222 -22.86 6.29 -30.13
N LEU A 223 -21.95 5.36 -30.42
CA LEU A 223 -21.59 4.31 -29.47
C LEU A 223 -21.05 5.00 -28.21
N ARG A 224 -21.57 4.64 -27.04
CA ARG A 224 -21.10 5.18 -25.75
C ARG A 224 -19.65 4.74 -25.48
N PRO A 225 -18.72 5.67 -25.18
CA PRO A 225 -17.49 5.38 -24.46
C PRO A 225 -17.62 5.87 -23.01
N GLY A 226 -17.41 4.99 -22.03
CA GLY A 226 -17.32 5.34 -20.61
C GLY A 226 -17.65 4.14 -19.72
N LEU A 227 -16.88 3.77 -18.70
CA LEU A 227 -16.00 4.58 -17.86
C LEU A 227 -14.79 3.77 -17.36
N ALA A 228 -13.75 4.55 -17.11
CA ALA A 228 -12.39 4.20 -16.71
C ALA A 228 -12.29 3.13 -15.62
N TRP A 229 -11.49 2.12 -15.96
CA TRP A 229 -11.01 1.08 -15.09
C TRP A 229 -10.17 1.68 -13.95
N SER A 230 -10.42 1.22 -12.72
CA SER A 230 -9.44 1.34 -11.64
C SER A 230 -8.41 0.25 -11.90
N GLU A 231 -7.19 0.61 -12.29
CA GLU A 231 -6.19 -0.42 -12.60
C GLU A 231 -5.85 -1.26 -11.35
N PRO A 232 -5.84 -2.59 -11.47
CA PRO A 232 -5.09 -3.46 -10.57
C PRO A 232 -3.60 -3.24 -10.79
N ALA A 233 -2.80 -3.46 -9.75
CA ALA A 233 -1.34 -3.52 -9.87
C ALA A 233 -0.96 -4.45 -11.03
N VAL A 234 -0.25 -3.89 -12.01
CA VAL A 234 0.39 -4.63 -13.10
C VAL A 234 1.31 -5.65 -12.46
N THR A 235 0.88 -6.90 -12.43
CA THR A 235 1.73 -8.05 -12.16
C THR A 235 2.46 -8.33 -13.47
N GLY A 236 3.77 -8.14 -13.47
CA GLY A 236 4.62 -8.49 -14.61
C GLY A 236 4.52 -9.99 -14.87
N ASN A 237 3.88 -10.35 -15.97
CA ASN A 237 4.01 -11.67 -16.56
C ASN A 237 5.36 -11.73 -17.27
N LEU A 238 6.28 -12.52 -16.73
CA LEU A 238 7.30 -13.20 -17.53
C LEU A 238 7.02 -14.69 -17.40
N GLU A 239 6.11 -15.15 -18.25
CA GLU A 239 6.09 -16.54 -18.67
C GLU A 239 7.26 -16.72 -19.65
N THR A 240 8.16 -17.62 -19.32
CA THR A 240 8.89 -18.37 -20.34
C THR A 240 8.79 -19.83 -19.91
N TYR A 241 7.98 -20.57 -20.66
CA TYR A 241 7.96 -22.03 -20.62
C TYR A 241 9.06 -22.56 -21.57
N ALA A 242 9.65 -23.68 -21.14
CA ALA A 242 10.68 -24.53 -21.74
C ALA A 242 12.09 -24.31 -21.19
#